data_AF-A0A2M7YJN0-F1
#
_entry.id   AF-A0A2M7YJN0-F1
#
_cell.length_a   1.000
_cell.length_b   1.000
_cell.length_c   1.000
_cell.angle_alpha   90.00
_cell.angle_beta   90.00
_cell.angle_gamma   90.00
#
_symmetry.space_group_name_H-M   'P 1'
#
loop_
_entity.id
_entity.type
_entity.pdbx_description
1 polymer ?
#
loop_
_entity_poly.entity_id
_entity_poly.type
_entity_poly.pdbx_seq_one_letter_code
_entity_poly.pdbx_strand_id
1 'polypeptide(L)'
;MQTFLIVLVLVIIAGGICSYFFSFNLAEVAPADEGSKTEPATTEAEARAIAERVCLKEGESLAADAGMHNENSKTWWFDANLNTTPSGCHPACVVFEETGTAEINWRCTGARTNP
;
A
#
# COMPACT_ATOMS: atom_id res chain seq x y z
N MET A 1 21.24 51.11 10.07
CA MET A 1 21.21 50.23 11.27
C MET A 1 20.10 49.18 11.22
N GLN A 2 18.91 49.48 10.66
CA GLN A 2 17.79 48.52 10.56
C GLN A 2 18.07 47.29 9.66
N THR A 3 18.84 47.45 8.58
CA THR A 3 19.14 46.39 7.61
C THR A 3 20.09 45.30 8.13
N PHE A 4 20.98 45.64 9.06
CA PHE A 4 21.91 44.66 9.66
C PHE A 4 21.19 43.68 10.61
N LEU A 5 20.13 44.14 11.28
CA LEU A 5 19.30 43.31 12.16
C LEU A 5 18.52 42.24 11.40
N ILE A 6 18.03 42.55 10.20
CA ILE A 6 17.26 41.61 9.37
C ILE A 6 18.15 40.50 8.81
N VAL A 7 19.37 40.84 8.38
CA VAL A 7 20.35 39.85 7.88
C VAL A 7 20.81 38.92 9.03
N LEU A 8 21.02 39.45 10.24
CA LEU A 8 21.40 38.65 11.40
C LEU A 8 20.31 37.64 11.80
N VAL A 9 19.04 38.05 11.75
CA VAL A 9 17.89 37.18 12.07
C VAL A 9 17.73 36.06 11.03
N LEU A 10 17.93 36.34 9.73
CA LEU A 10 17.84 35.32 8.68
C LEU A 10 18.97 34.27 8.77
N VAL A 11 20.18 34.67 9.15
CA VAL A 11 21.31 33.73 9.34
C VAL A 11 21.08 32.82 10.54
N ILE A 12 20.46 33.31 11.63
CA ILE A 12 20.13 32.48 12.81
C ILE A 12 19.00 31.49 12.50
N ILE A 13 18.01 31.87 11.70
CA ILE A 13 16.91 30.96 11.31
C ILE A 13 17.44 29.88 10.34
N ALA A 14 18.24 30.23 9.33
CA ALA A 14 18.83 29.25 8.42
C ALA A 14 19.86 28.33 9.11
N GLY A 15 20.64 28.84 10.07
CA GLY A 15 21.59 28.05 10.86
C GLY A 15 20.93 27.18 11.93
N GLY A 16 19.86 27.67 12.58
CA GLY A 16 19.16 26.97 13.66
C GLY A 16 18.23 25.85 13.20
N ILE A 17 17.72 25.89 11.98
CA ILE A 17 16.90 24.80 11.42
C ILE A 17 17.79 23.60 11.01
N CYS A 18 19.08 23.83 10.75
CA CYS A 18 20.03 22.77 10.44
C CYS A 18 20.46 21.95 11.68
N SER A 19 20.34 22.53 12.89
CA SER A 19 20.71 21.86 14.15
C SER A 19 19.63 20.95 14.74
N TYR A 20 18.36 21.08 14.31
CA TYR A 20 17.27 20.20 14.78
C TYR A 20 17.00 19.00 13.88
N PHE A 21 17.53 18.98 12.65
CA PHE A 21 17.33 17.86 11.71
C PHE A 21 18.46 16.80 11.75
N PHE A 22 19.53 17.02 12.51
CA PHE A 22 20.72 16.16 12.53
C PHE A 22 20.96 15.47 13.87
N SER A 23 19.88 15.04 14.54
CA SER A 23 19.96 14.23 15.76
C SER A 23 18.79 13.25 15.83
N PHE A 24 18.74 12.33 14.87
CA PHE A 24 18.21 10.99 15.10
C PHE A 24 19.27 9.96 14.71
N ASN A 25 20.07 9.62 15.73
CA ASN A 25 20.93 8.44 15.90
C ASN A 25 21.36 7.65 14.67
N LEU A 26 22.64 7.80 14.34
CA LEU A 26 23.48 6.74 13.81
C LEU A 26 23.69 5.70 14.94
N ALA A 27 22.73 4.77 15.08
CA ALA A 27 22.94 3.55 15.85
C ALA A 27 23.11 2.40 14.84
N GLU A 28 24.36 2.03 14.68
CA GLU A 28 24.81 0.81 14.01
C GLU A 28 24.28 -0.42 14.75
N VAL A 29 23.45 -1.23 14.08
CA VAL A 29 23.33 -2.66 14.35
C VAL A 29 23.02 -3.37 13.03
N ALA A 30 24.02 -4.02 12.44
CA ALA A 30 23.78 -5.26 11.70
C ALA A 30 23.58 -6.38 12.75
N PRO A 31 22.65 -7.31 12.51
CA PRO A 31 22.99 -8.40 11.61
C PRO A 31 21.96 -8.57 10.49
N ALA A 32 22.33 -9.37 9.50
CA ALA A 32 21.41 -9.94 8.55
C ALA A 32 20.21 -10.53 9.31
N ASP A 33 19.03 -9.97 9.11
CA ASP A 33 17.79 -10.62 9.49
C ASP A 33 17.52 -11.70 8.44
N GLU A 34 18.20 -12.83 8.61
CA GLU A 34 17.68 -14.13 8.22
C GLU A 34 16.70 -14.59 9.30
N GLY A 35 15.71 -13.72 9.53
CA GLY A 35 14.46 -14.01 10.17
C GLY A 35 13.45 -14.02 9.04
N SER A 36 13.18 -15.21 8.50
CA SER A 36 11.86 -15.45 7.93
C SER A 36 10.88 -15.08 9.04
N LYS A 37 10.43 -13.82 9.05
CA LYS A 37 9.19 -13.47 9.73
C LYS A 37 8.21 -14.44 9.11
N THR A 38 7.80 -15.42 9.91
CA THR A 38 6.48 -15.97 9.74
C THR A 38 5.57 -14.78 10.02
N GLU A 39 5.39 -13.94 9.00
CA GLU A 39 4.41 -12.88 9.00
C GLU A 39 3.11 -13.54 9.45
N PRO A 40 2.41 -12.97 10.43
CA PRO A 40 1.13 -13.53 10.83
C PRO A 40 0.27 -13.65 9.57
N ALA A 41 -0.26 -14.86 9.34
CA ALA A 41 -1.17 -15.12 8.22
C ALA A 41 -2.23 -14.02 8.23
N THR A 42 -2.33 -13.27 7.13
CA THR A 42 -3.17 -12.08 7.06
C THR A 42 -4.61 -12.51 7.33
N THR A 43 -5.23 -11.96 8.37
CA THR A 43 -6.64 -12.26 8.65
C THR A 43 -7.52 -11.71 7.52
N GLU A 44 -8.73 -12.25 7.31
CA GLU A 44 -9.64 -11.72 6.29
C GLU A 44 -9.86 -10.20 6.47
N ALA A 45 -10.00 -9.72 7.71
CA ALA A 45 -10.22 -8.31 8.01
C ALA A 45 -9.02 -7.43 7.61
N GLU A 46 -7.80 -7.88 7.90
CA GLU A 46 -6.58 -7.18 7.48
C GLU A 46 -6.43 -7.20 5.96
N ALA A 47 -6.69 -8.34 5.33
CA ALA A 47 -6.66 -8.48 3.88
C ALA A 47 -7.70 -7.56 3.22
N ARG A 48 -8.91 -7.49 3.78
CA ARG A 48 -9.96 -6.58 3.31
C ARG A 48 -9.54 -5.12 3.42
N ALA A 49 -8.92 -4.72 4.53
CA ALA A 49 -8.42 -3.36 4.70
C ALA A 49 -7.30 -3.01 3.69
N ILE A 50 -6.44 -3.97 3.35
CA ILE A 50 -5.45 -3.81 2.28
C ILE A 50 -6.15 -3.65 0.93
N ALA A 51 -7.12 -4.51 0.63
CA ALA A 51 -7.86 -4.49 -0.61
C ALA A 51 -8.60 -3.16 -0.83
N GLU A 52 -9.29 -2.66 0.19
CA GLU A 52 -9.99 -1.37 0.16
C GLU A 52 -9.04 -0.20 -0.11
N ARG A 53 -7.87 -0.21 0.54
CA ARG A 53 -6.88 0.86 0.40
C ARG A 53 -6.15 0.86 -0.94
N VAL A 54 -5.89 -0.32 -1.51
CA VAL A 54 -4.99 -0.48 -2.66
C VAL A 54 -5.76 -0.57 -3.98
N CYS A 55 -6.85 -1.34 -4.01
CA CYS A 55 -7.58 -1.62 -5.25
C CYS A 55 -8.67 -0.60 -5.57
N LEU A 56 -9.22 0.09 -4.57
CA LEU A 56 -10.37 0.97 -4.74
C LEU A 56 -9.97 2.44 -4.89
N LYS A 57 -10.78 3.17 -5.66
CA LYS A 57 -10.79 4.63 -5.75
C LYS A 57 -12.13 5.18 -5.24
N GLU A 58 -12.24 6.51 -5.20
CA GLU A 58 -13.48 7.17 -4.78
C GLU A 58 -14.69 6.67 -5.59
N GLY A 59 -15.74 6.25 -4.86
CA GLY A 59 -16.98 5.71 -5.45
C GLY A 59 -16.94 4.23 -5.80
N GLU A 60 -15.81 3.53 -5.61
CA GLU A 60 -15.69 2.09 -5.78
C GLU A 60 -15.85 1.36 -4.44
N SER A 61 -16.18 0.07 -4.48
CA SER A 61 -16.36 -0.74 -3.28
C SER A 61 -15.97 -2.19 -3.51
N LEU A 62 -15.63 -2.91 -2.44
CA LEU A 62 -15.65 -4.37 -2.48
C LEU A 62 -17.11 -4.86 -2.41
N ALA A 63 -17.37 -6.05 -2.92
CA ALA A 63 -18.62 -6.75 -2.67
C ALA A 63 -18.79 -6.98 -1.16
N ALA A 64 -20.05 -6.99 -0.72
CA ALA A 64 -20.39 -7.17 0.69
C ALA A 64 -20.09 -8.58 1.22
N ASP A 65 -19.87 -9.54 0.32
CA ASP A 65 -19.58 -10.92 0.66
C ASP A 65 -18.20 -11.09 1.32
N ALA A 66 -18.04 -12.19 2.06
CA ALA A 66 -16.78 -12.56 2.69
C ALA A 66 -15.68 -12.80 1.65
N GLY A 67 -14.44 -12.50 2.03
CA GLY A 67 -13.26 -12.80 1.22
C GLY A 67 -13.06 -14.30 1.07
N MET A 68 -12.61 -14.73 -0.11
CA MET A 68 -12.24 -16.13 -0.34
C MET A 68 -10.73 -16.29 -0.14
N HIS A 69 -10.33 -17.12 0.82
CA HIS A 69 -8.92 -17.48 0.98
C HIS A 69 -8.53 -18.65 0.07
N ASN A 70 -7.44 -18.50 -0.67
CA ASN A 70 -6.80 -19.58 -1.40
C ASN A 70 -5.50 -19.97 -0.70
N GLU A 71 -5.58 -21.08 0.03
CA GLU A 71 -4.47 -21.63 0.81
C GLU A 71 -3.25 -22.02 -0.05
N ASN A 72 -3.46 -22.42 -1.30
CA ASN A 72 -2.39 -22.87 -2.18
C ASN A 72 -1.50 -21.72 -2.65
N SER A 73 -2.09 -20.55 -2.87
CA SER A 73 -1.38 -19.36 -3.34
C SER A 73 -1.16 -18.32 -2.24
N LYS A 74 -1.65 -18.57 -1.01
CA LYS A 74 -1.61 -17.62 0.10
C LYS A 74 -2.16 -16.26 -0.30
N THR A 75 -3.37 -16.29 -0.87
CA THR A 75 -4.04 -15.08 -1.36
C THR A 75 -5.47 -14.98 -0.88
N TRP A 76 -5.90 -13.77 -0.54
CA TRP A 76 -7.30 -13.44 -0.31
C TRP A 76 -7.91 -12.78 -1.55
N TRP A 77 -9.13 -13.16 -1.87
CA TRP A 77 -9.87 -12.66 -3.03
C TRP A 77 -11.15 -11.96 -2.57
N PHE A 78 -11.31 -10.72 -3.00
CA PHE A 78 -12.50 -9.93 -2.75
C PHE A 78 -13.05 -9.45 -4.08
N ASP A 79 -14.30 -9.80 -4.41
CA ASP A 79 -14.96 -9.25 -5.58
C ASP A 79 -15.06 -7.73 -5.45
N ALA A 80 -14.82 -7.01 -6.54
CA ALA A 80 -14.78 -5.55 -6.55
C ALA A 80 -15.83 -4.98 -7.49
N ASN A 81 -16.44 -3.88 -7.08
CA ASN A 81 -17.34 -3.05 -7.88
C ASN A 81 -16.58 -1.80 -8.30
N LEU A 82 -15.90 -1.88 -9.44
CA LEU A 82 -15.07 -0.81 -9.97
C LEU A 82 -15.85 0.01 -11.00
N ASN A 83 -15.63 1.32 -11.02
CA ASN A 83 -16.36 2.25 -11.90
C ASN A 83 -16.11 1.98 -13.38
N THR A 84 -14.91 1.51 -13.72
CA THR A 84 -14.49 1.18 -15.08
C THR A 84 -14.21 -0.31 -15.20
N THR A 85 -15.26 -1.12 -15.21
CA THR A 85 -15.16 -2.57 -15.45
C THR A 85 -15.34 -2.87 -16.94
N PRO A 86 -14.34 -3.48 -17.63
CA PRO A 86 -14.50 -3.87 -19.02
C PRO A 86 -15.66 -4.87 -19.21
N SER A 87 -16.33 -4.80 -20.36
CA SER A 87 -17.46 -5.69 -20.65
C SER A 87 -17.02 -7.16 -20.61
N GLY A 88 -17.78 -8.00 -19.91
CA GLY A 88 -17.49 -9.42 -19.73
C GLY A 88 -16.48 -9.73 -18.62
N CYS A 89 -15.95 -8.73 -17.91
CA CYS A 89 -15.00 -8.93 -16.82
C CYS A 89 -15.66 -8.81 -15.44
N HIS A 90 -15.19 -9.64 -14.51
CA HIS A 90 -15.59 -9.61 -13.09
C HIS A 90 -14.33 -9.38 -12.24
N PRO A 91 -14.03 -8.12 -11.85
CA PRO A 91 -12.82 -7.81 -11.12
C PRO A 91 -12.87 -8.38 -9.70
N ALA A 92 -11.72 -8.85 -9.23
CA ALA A 92 -11.47 -9.15 -7.83
C ALA A 92 -10.17 -8.48 -7.40
N CYS A 93 -10.14 -7.91 -6.21
CA CYS A 93 -8.90 -7.50 -5.57
C CYS A 93 -8.27 -8.73 -4.91
N VAL A 94 -7.06 -9.08 -5.34
CA VAL A 94 -6.29 -10.21 -4.83
C VAL A 94 -5.20 -9.68 -3.94
N VAL A 95 -5.21 -10.07 -2.67
CA VAL A 95 -4.21 -9.68 -1.67
C VAL A 95 -3.28 -10.85 -1.44
N PHE A 96 -1.97 -10.62 -1.50
CA PHE A 96 -0.93 -11.61 -1.28
C PHE A 96 -0.49 -11.55 0.18
N GLU A 97 -0.64 -12.65 0.92
CA GLU A 97 -0.33 -12.68 2.36
C GLU A 97 1.16 -12.46 2.63
N GLU A 98 2.03 -13.01 1.79
CA GLU A 98 3.49 -12.97 1.98
C GLU A 98 4.06 -11.55 1.89
N THR A 99 3.48 -10.70 1.04
CA THR A 99 3.99 -9.36 0.74
C THR A 99 3.10 -8.24 1.27
N GLY A 100 1.85 -8.54 1.64
CA GLY A 100 0.85 -7.53 1.99
C GLY A 100 0.49 -6.60 0.83
N THR A 101 0.76 -7.01 -0.42
CA THR A 101 0.40 -6.26 -1.63
C THR A 101 -0.94 -6.71 -2.19
N ALA A 102 -1.57 -5.87 -3.00
CA ALA A 102 -2.83 -6.23 -3.66
C ALA A 102 -2.87 -5.78 -5.12
N GLU A 103 -3.54 -6.58 -5.95
CA GLU A 103 -3.69 -6.33 -7.39
C GLU A 103 -5.10 -6.67 -7.87
N ILE A 104 -5.56 -6.00 -8.92
CA ILE A 104 -6.86 -6.31 -9.53
C ILE A 104 -6.70 -7.47 -10.51
N ASN A 105 -7.40 -8.58 -10.24
CA ASN A 105 -7.54 -9.70 -11.16
C ASN A 105 -8.84 -9.58 -11.96
N TRP A 106 -8.71 -9.45 -13.28
CA TRP A 106 -9.83 -9.36 -14.21
C TRP A 106 -10.23 -10.76 -14.70
N ARG A 107 -11.24 -11.36 -14.05
CA ARG A 107 -11.79 -12.66 -14.48
C ARG A 107 -12.78 -12.44 -15.62
N CYS A 108 -12.26 -12.29 -16.83
CA CYS A 108 -13.06 -12.04 -18.03
C CYS A 108 -13.57 -13.32 -18.67
N THR A 109 -14.86 -13.36 -19.01
CA THR A 109 -15.45 -14.42 -19.84
C THR A 109 -15.66 -13.88 -21.25
N GLY A 110 -15.33 -14.69 -22.26
CA GLY A 110 -15.59 -14.31 -23.66
C GLY A 110 -14.44 -13.64 -24.42
N ALA A 111 -13.17 -13.88 -24.03
CA ALA A 111 -12.06 -13.75 -24.98
C ALA A 111 -12.22 -14.80 -26.09
N ARG A 112 -13.16 -14.58 -27.00
CA ARG A 112 -13.11 -15.22 -28.31
C ARG A 112 -11.90 -14.64 -29.01
N THR A 113 -10.95 -15.51 -29.33
CA THR A 113 -9.91 -15.29 -30.32
C THR A 113 -10.53 -14.55 -31.52
N ASN A 114 -10.17 -13.28 -31.72
CA ASN A 114 -10.39 -12.71 -33.03
C ASN A 114 -9.29 -13.27 -33.94
N PRO A 115 -9.61 -13.93 -35.08
CA PRO A 115 -8.62 -14.31 -36.07
C PRO A 115 -7.87 -13.10 -36.64
#